data_AF-A0A838IV42-F1
#
_entry.id   AF-A0A838IV42-F1
#
_cell.length_a   1.000
_cell.length_b   1.000
_cell.length_c   1.000
_cell.angle_alpha   90.00
_cell.angle_beta   90.00
_cell.angle_gamma   90.00
#
_symmetry.space_group_name_H-M   'P 1'
#
loop_
_entity.id
_entity.type
_entity.pdbx_description
1 polymer ?
#
loop_
_entity_poly.entity_id
_entity_poly.type
_entity_poly.pdbx_seq_one_letter_code
_entity_poly.pdbx_strand_id
1 'polypeptide(L)'
;MTRDRTNLDDRAPTIFGWAAALIAGGGLLYFWVMGAILILSGNGGQIQYLQDEPIWRTLYFAYPLVFVGAIVVGALLVALRRDVASIAVAGSPVVLAIVYYFASIHLRSF
;
A
#
# COMPACT_ATOMS: atom_id res chain seq x y z
N MET A 1 -15.97 32.16 -26.69
CA MET A 1 -15.40 31.44 -25.53
C MET A 1 -15.07 30.02 -25.98
N THR A 2 -13.90 29.88 -26.61
CA THR A 2 -13.37 28.61 -27.09
C THR A 2 -13.06 27.76 -25.86
N ARG A 3 -13.79 26.66 -25.70
CA ARG A 3 -13.46 25.61 -24.73
C ARG A 3 -12.06 25.13 -25.09
N ASP A 4 -11.06 25.61 -24.35
CA ASP A 4 -9.69 25.20 -24.54
C ASP A 4 -9.63 23.69 -24.33
N ARG A 5 -9.28 22.96 -25.40
CA ARG A 5 -9.14 21.50 -25.42
C ARG A 5 -7.79 21.12 -24.81
N THR A 6 -7.42 21.78 -23.72
CA THR A 6 -6.24 21.41 -22.95
C THR A 6 -6.54 20.10 -22.25
N ASN A 7 -6.30 19.05 -23.02
CA ASN A 7 -5.65 17.83 -22.59
C ASN A 7 -6.58 16.73 -22.04
N LEU A 8 -7.45 16.20 -22.91
CA LEU A 8 -8.12 14.90 -22.66
C LEU A 8 -7.12 13.72 -22.61
N ASP A 9 -5.87 13.95 -22.99
CA ASP A 9 -4.72 13.04 -22.85
C ASP A 9 -3.78 13.48 -21.70
N ASP A 10 -4.21 14.36 -20.79
CA ASP A 10 -3.38 14.77 -19.66
C ASP A 10 -3.25 13.63 -18.66
N ARG A 11 -2.25 12.79 -18.88
CA ARG A 11 -1.88 11.72 -17.95
C ARG A 11 -0.94 12.19 -16.87
N ALA A 12 -0.62 13.48 -16.78
CA ALA A 12 0.25 13.99 -15.72
C ALA A 12 -0.28 13.62 -14.32
N PRO A 13 -1.58 13.77 -13.99
CA PRO A 13 -2.10 13.36 -12.68
C PRO A 13 -1.93 11.86 -12.43
N THR A 14 -2.10 11.03 -13.47
CA THR A 14 -1.88 9.58 -13.41
C THR A 14 -0.43 9.27 -13.12
N ILE A 15 0.50 9.89 -13.83
CA ILE A 15 1.95 9.67 -13.65
C ILE A 15 2.39 10.09 -12.25
N PHE A 16 2.01 11.29 -11.80
CA PHE A 16 2.37 11.78 -10.46
C PHE A 16 1.70 10.99 -9.34
N GLY A 17 0.42 10.60 -9.52
CA GLY A 17 -0.28 9.74 -8.57
C GLY A 17 0.39 8.37 -8.43
N TRP A 18 0.82 7.78 -9.55
CA TRP A 18 1.58 6.54 -9.56
C TRP A 18 2.96 6.67 -8.92
N ALA A 19 3.69 7.74 -9.22
CA ALA A 19 4.97 8.01 -8.59
C ALA A 19 4.82 8.14 -7.07
N ALA A 20 3.81 8.89 -6.59
CA ALA A 20 3.51 9.01 -5.18
C ALA A 20 3.13 7.66 -4.54
N ALA A 21 2.28 6.87 -5.20
CA ALA A 21 1.87 5.55 -4.71
C ALA A 21 3.06 4.57 -4.61
N LEU A 22 3.93 4.55 -5.62
CA LEU A 22 5.13 3.70 -5.63
C LEU A 22 6.15 4.13 -4.59
N ILE A 23 6.41 5.43 -4.44
CA ILE A 23 7.34 5.94 -3.44
C ILE A 23 6.82 5.66 -2.02
N ALA A 24 5.55 6.00 -1.74
CA ALA A 24 4.97 5.79 -0.43
C ALA A 24 4.80 4.30 -0.10
N GLY A 25 4.19 3.52 -0.99
CA GLY A 25 3.96 2.09 -0.80
C GLY A 25 5.24 1.28 -0.82
N GLY A 26 6.21 1.64 -1.66
CA GLY A 26 7.53 1.01 -1.74
C GLY A 26 8.42 1.35 -0.53
N GLY A 27 8.42 2.60 -0.08
CA GLY A 27 9.09 2.99 1.17
C GLY A 27 8.50 2.27 2.38
N LEU A 28 7.17 2.14 2.42
CA LEU A 28 6.48 1.36 3.44
C LEU A 28 6.81 -0.13 3.32
N LEU A 29 6.88 -0.70 2.11
CA LEU A 29 7.30 -2.09 1.90
C LEU A 29 8.71 -2.35 2.42
N TYR A 30 9.64 -1.44 2.17
CA TYR A 30 11.00 -1.56 2.72
C TYR A 30 10.97 -1.63 4.25
N PHE A 31 10.26 -0.70 4.90
CA PHE A 31 10.06 -0.74 6.35
C PHE A 31 9.40 -2.05 6.82
N TRP A 32 8.41 -2.53 6.08
CA TRP A 32 7.68 -3.77 6.37
C TRP A 32 8.57 -5.01 6.30
N VAL A 33 9.42 -5.09 5.26
CA VAL A 33 10.38 -6.19 5.10
C VAL A 33 11.42 -6.17 6.22
N MET A 34 11.91 -5.00 6.61
CA MET A 34 12.83 -4.89 7.75
C MET A 34 12.18 -5.39 9.04
N GLY A 35 10.92 -5.00 9.30
CA GLY A 35 10.19 -5.52 10.45
C GLY A 35 9.95 -7.04 10.39
N ALA A 36 9.66 -7.59 9.20
CA ALA A 36 9.55 -9.04 8.99
C ALA A 36 10.84 -9.77 9.32
N ILE A 37 11.99 -9.25 8.88
CA ILE A 37 13.32 -9.81 9.21
C ILE A 37 13.56 -9.77 10.72
N LEU A 38 13.20 -8.67 11.39
CA LEU A 38 13.35 -8.55 12.84
C LEU A 38 12.46 -9.54 13.62
N ILE A 39 11.21 -9.75 13.19
CA ILE A 39 10.31 -10.77 13.75
C ILE A 39 10.91 -12.17 13.56
N LEU A 40 11.35 -12.50 12.34
CA LEU A 40 11.89 -13.83 12.00
C LEU A 40 13.23 -14.12 12.68
N SER A 41 14.05 -13.09 12.91
CA SER A 41 15.33 -13.21 13.62
C SER A 41 15.20 -13.23 15.15
N GLY A 42 13.99 -13.04 15.69
CA GLY A 42 13.75 -12.99 17.12
C GLY A 42 14.22 -11.71 17.82
N ASN A 43 14.61 -10.69 17.06
CA ASN A 43 15.14 -9.41 17.54
C ASN A 43 14.16 -8.24 17.32
N GLY A 44 12.86 -8.53 17.23
CA GLY A 44 11.81 -7.56 16.88
C GLY A 44 11.36 -6.64 18.00
N GLY A 45 11.80 -6.88 19.22
CA GLY A 45 11.39 -6.10 20.40
C GLY A 45 9.86 -6.05 20.51
N GLN A 46 9.30 -4.85 20.61
CA GLN A 46 7.85 -4.64 20.73
C GLN A 46 7.04 -5.18 19.53
N ILE A 47 7.62 -5.24 18.34
CA ILE A 47 6.93 -5.75 17.14
C ILE A 47 6.62 -7.24 17.29
N GLN A 48 7.45 -7.98 18.03
CA GLN A 48 7.27 -9.41 18.24
C GLN A 48 5.97 -9.70 19.01
N TYR A 49 5.74 -8.97 20.10
CA TYR A 49 4.50 -9.07 20.90
C TYR A 49 3.25 -8.65 20.10
N LEU A 50 3.40 -7.66 19.22
CA LEU A 50 2.33 -7.23 18.31
C LEU A 50 1.91 -8.32 17.31
N GLN A 51 2.69 -9.39 17.14
CA GLN A 51 2.45 -10.45 16.16
C GLN A 51 2.15 -11.84 16.77
N ASP A 52 1.88 -11.91 18.09
CA ASP A 52 1.64 -13.19 18.76
C ASP A 52 0.35 -13.91 18.30
N GLU A 53 -0.75 -13.19 18.10
CA GLU A 53 -1.95 -13.78 17.53
C GLU A 53 -1.78 -14.10 16.02
N PRO A 54 -2.19 -15.31 15.58
CA PRO A 54 -1.98 -15.78 14.22
C PRO A 54 -2.56 -14.88 13.12
N ILE A 55 -3.72 -14.26 13.36
CA ILE A 55 -4.40 -13.46 12.33
C ILE A 55 -3.60 -12.20 11.96
N TRP A 56 -3.10 -11.49 12.98
CA TRP A 56 -2.30 -10.27 12.78
C TRP A 56 -0.99 -10.59 12.10
N ARG A 57 -0.36 -11.71 12.49
CA ARG A 57 0.85 -12.21 11.85
C ARG A 57 0.63 -12.50 10.38
N THR A 58 -0.45 -13.21 10.03
CA THR A 58 -0.78 -13.49 8.62
C THR A 58 -1.03 -12.21 7.84
N LEU A 59 -1.78 -11.25 8.40
CA LEU A 59 -2.03 -9.96 7.75
C LEU A 59 -0.74 -9.15 7.55
N TYR A 60 0.17 -9.19 8.53
CA TYR A 60 1.49 -8.57 8.42
C TYR A 60 2.29 -9.16 7.24
N PHE A 61 2.37 -10.48 7.14
CA PHE A 61 3.09 -11.14 6.05
C PHE A 61 2.37 -11.06 4.69
N ALA A 62 1.08 -10.72 4.67
CA ALA A 62 0.34 -10.53 3.43
C ALA A 62 0.67 -9.20 2.73
N TYR A 63 1.22 -8.21 3.44
CA TYR A 63 1.45 -6.87 2.89
C TYR A 63 2.26 -6.85 1.56
N PRO A 64 3.38 -7.58 1.40
CA PRO A 64 4.11 -7.61 0.14
C PRO A 64 3.26 -8.12 -1.03
N LEU A 65 2.42 -9.14 -0.79
CA LEU A 65 1.52 -9.68 -1.81
C LEU A 65 0.42 -8.68 -2.16
N VAL A 66 -0.15 -8.00 -1.15
CA VAL A 66 -1.17 -6.96 -1.35
C VAL A 66 -0.59 -5.79 -2.14
N PHE A 67 0.63 -5.34 -1.82
CA PHE A 67 1.32 -4.27 -2.54
C PHE A 67 1.53 -4.66 -4.01
N VAL A 68 2.13 -5.81 -4.29
CA VAL A 68 2.36 -6.28 -5.67
C VAL A 68 1.03 -6.44 -6.41
N GLY A 69 0.02 -7.04 -5.78
CA GLY A 69 -1.31 -7.19 -6.36
C GLY A 69 -1.95 -5.85 -6.71
N ALA A 70 -1.87 -4.85 -5.83
CA ALA A 70 -2.40 -3.52 -6.06
C ALA A 70 -1.68 -2.80 -7.22
N ILE A 71 -0.36 -2.96 -7.33
CA ILE A 71 0.40 -2.42 -8.47
C ILE A 71 -0.01 -3.11 -9.78
N VAL A 72 -0.13 -4.44 -9.80
CA VAL A 72 -0.57 -5.16 -11.01
C VAL A 72 -1.98 -4.75 -11.43
N VAL A 73 -2.94 -4.73 -10.50
CA VAL A 73 -4.33 -4.33 -10.77
C VAL A 73 -4.39 -2.86 -11.18
N GLY A 74 -3.64 -1.98 -10.51
CA GLY A 74 -3.52 -0.59 -10.91
C GLY A 74 -3.04 -0.47 -12.35
N ALA A 75 -1.97 -1.18 -12.74
CA ALA A 75 -1.41 -1.09 -14.08
C ALA A 75 -2.41 -1.56 -15.15
N LEU A 76 -3.17 -2.62 -14.85
CA LEU A 76 -4.28 -3.06 -15.69
C LEU A 76 -5.34 -1.97 -15.85
N LEU A 77 -5.67 -1.23 -14.78
CA LEU A 77 -6.61 -0.11 -14.86
C LEU A 77 -6.08 1.04 -15.73
N VAL A 78 -4.77 1.33 -15.74
CA VAL A 78 -4.19 2.29 -16.70
C VAL A 78 -4.38 1.81 -18.14
N ALA A 79 -4.16 0.51 -18.40
CA ALA A 79 -4.36 -0.08 -19.73
C ALA A 79 -5.84 0.02 -20.17
N LEU A 80 -6.78 -0.09 -19.23
CA LEU A 80 -8.22 0.10 -19.44
C LEU A 80 -8.65 1.58 -19.46
N ARG A 81 -7.71 2.54 -19.42
CA ARG A 81 -7.97 4.00 -19.35
C ARG A 81 -8.80 4.43 -18.14
N ARG A 82 -8.71 3.67 -17.04
CA ARG A 82 -9.38 3.92 -15.75
C ARG A 82 -8.41 4.61 -14.79
N ASP A 83 -7.86 5.74 -15.21
CA ASP A 83 -6.72 6.40 -14.58
C ASP A 83 -6.94 6.76 -13.10
N VAL A 84 -8.09 7.37 -12.76
CA VAL A 84 -8.40 7.72 -11.37
C VAL A 84 -8.50 6.48 -10.47
N ALA A 85 -9.17 5.42 -10.96
CA ALA A 85 -9.29 4.17 -10.23
C ALA A 85 -7.94 3.46 -10.09
N SER A 86 -7.08 3.58 -11.11
CA SER A 86 -5.72 3.04 -11.08
C SER A 86 -4.88 3.64 -9.96
N ILE A 87 -4.87 4.96 -9.83
CA ILE A 87 -4.15 5.66 -8.76
C ILE A 87 -4.70 5.23 -7.39
N ALA A 88 -6.02 5.17 -7.25
CA ALA A 88 -6.67 4.76 -6.00
C ALA A 88 -6.28 3.32 -5.59
N VAL A 89 -6.27 2.39 -6.54
CA VAL A 89 -5.87 1.00 -6.28
C VAL A 89 -4.38 0.93 -5.96
N ALA A 90 -3.51 1.57 -6.75
CA ALA A 90 -2.06 1.57 -6.53
C ALA A 90 -1.68 2.18 -5.16
N GLY A 91 -2.41 3.21 -4.70
CA GLY A 91 -2.21 3.83 -3.39
C GLY A 91 -2.87 3.09 -2.22
N SER A 92 -3.79 2.15 -2.48
CA SER A 92 -4.54 1.44 -1.43
C SER A 92 -3.68 0.68 -0.41
N PRO A 93 -2.50 0.11 -0.73
CA PRO A 93 -1.67 -0.57 0.27
C PRO A 93 -1.26 0.35 1.43
N VAL A 94 -1.01 1.63 1.16
CA VAL A 94 -0.66 2.62 2.19
C VAL A 94 -1.82 2.78 3.16
N VAL A 95 -3.03 2.94 2.63
CA VAL A 95 -4.25 3.07 3.44
C VAL A 95 -4.50 1.79 4.24
N LEU A 96 -4.36 0.62 3.63
CA LEU A 96 -4.53 -0.67 4.29
C LEU A 96 -3.52 -0.87 5.43
N ALA A 97 -2.28 -0.42 5.26
CA ALA A 97 -1.28 -0.47 6.32
C ALA A 97 -1.61 0.44 7.50
N ILE A 98 -2.12 1.65 7.22
CA ILE A 98 -2.61 2.56 8.28
C ILE A 98 -3.75 1.89 9.05
N VAL A 99 -4.75 1.37 8.32
CA VAL A 99 -5.90 0.65 8.92
C VAL A 99 -5.43 -0.55 9.73
N TYR A 100 -4.51 -1.34 9.21
CA TYR A 100 -3.91 -2.48 9.92
C TYR A 100 -3.27 -2.04 11.23
N TYR A 101 -2.48 -0.96 11.21
CA TYR A 101 -1.81 -0.47 12.42
C TYR A 101 -2.83 0.01 13.47
N PHE A 102 -3.80 0.83 13.07
CA PHE A 102 -4.87 1.28 13.98
C PHE A 102 -5.67 0.12 14.55
N ALA A 103 -6.05 -0.85 13.72
CA ALA A 103 -6.79 -2.03 14.14
C ALA A 103 -5.97 -2.89 15.11
N SER A 104 -4.67 -3.07 14.85
CA SER A 104 -3.77 -3.84 15.72
C SER A 104 -3.60 -3.21 17.10
N ILE A 105 -3.71 -1.88 17.21
CA ILE A 105 -3.63 -1.17 18.48
C ILE A 105 -4.96 -1.23 19.23
N HIS A 106 -6.08 -0.98 18.56
CA HIS A 106 -7.38 -0.79 19.23
C HIS A 106 -8.14 -2.10 19.49
N LEU A 107 -7.93 -3.13 18.67
CA LEU A 107 -8.64 -4.41 18.83
C LEU A 107 -7.91 -5.40 19.72
N ARG A 108 -6.61 -5.19 19.98
CA ARG A 108 -5.81 -6.01 20.89
C ARG A 108 -5.64 -5.41 22.29
N SER A 109 -6.11 -4.19 22.55
CA SER A 109 -5.95 -3.52 23.85
C SER A 109 -6.99 -3.92 24.91
N PHE A 110 -7.63 -5.08 24.76
CA PHE A 110 -8.60 -5.63 25.72
C PHE A 110 -8.23 -7.05 26.16
#